data_AF-A0A3D3DQK2-F1
#
_entry.id   AF-A0A3D3DQK2-F1
#
_cell.length_a   1.000
_cell.length_b   1.000
_cell.length_c   1.000
_cell.angle_alpha   90.00
_cell.angle_beta   90.00
_cell.angle_gamma   90.00
#
_symmetry.space_group_name_H-M   'P 1'
#
loop_
_entity.id
_entity.type
_entity.pdbx_description
1 polymer ?
#
loop_
_entity_poly.entity_id
_entity_poly.type
_entity_poly.pdbx_seq_one_letter_code
_entity_poly.pdbx_strand_id
1 'polypeptide(L)'
;NPAVALADMTGYVFETAVSENSKLVGAPLHDGFPLAEEHDVVITGLVRNHVRLPGSARREIVREGDILVLEGAAESIEQFVGTARLGSGDPDKQVELLGGSMEIAEAVVPVGARIAGRSATDIRLAYRHGVMLLGISRRGRSFRERVRKLQILPGDILLLYGAQDRLE
;
A
#
# COMPACT_ATOMS: atom_id res chain seq x y z
N ASN A 1 6.55 23.11 -4.52
CA ASN A 1 7.27 21.90 -4.97
C ASN A 1 6.23 20.80 -5.21
N PRO A 2 6.09 20.23 -6.41
CA PRO A 2 5.12 19.14 -6.66
C PRO A 2 5.26 18.00 -5.65
N ALA A 3 6.48 17.75 -5.16
CA ALA A 3 6.81 16.88 -4.04
C ALA A 3 6.00 17.14 -2.77
N VAL A 4 6.03 18.39 -2.30
CA VAL A 4 5.42 18.81 -1.04
C VAL A 4 3.89 18.76 -1.17
N ALA A 5 3.34 19.14 -2.32
CA ALA A 5 1.91 18.96 -2.59
C ALA A 5 1.48 17.48 -2.75
N LEU A 6 2.41 16.61 -3.14
CA LEU A 6 2.21 15.17 -3.23
C LEU A 6 2.43 14.45 -1.88
N ALA A 7 3.27 15.00 -1.00
CA ALA A 7 3.56 14.49 0.34
C ALA A 7 2.57 14.99 1.39
N ASP A 8 2.06 16.22 1.29
CA ASP A 8 1.09 16.83 2.22
C ASP A 8 -0.31 16.15 2.17
N MET A 9 -0.50 15.16 1.30
CA MET A 9 -1.72 14.32 1.26
C MET A 9 -1.31 12.85 1.24
N THR A 10 -0.56 12.46 2.28
CA THR A 10 -0.02 11.12 2.52
C THR A 10 -1.09 10.05 2.32
N GLY A 11 -0.72 8.97 1.61
CA GLY A 11 -1.46 7.72 1.67
C GLY A 11 -1.46 7.25 3.12
N TYR A 12 -2.64 7.04 3.68
CA TYR A 12 -2.78 6.69 5.09
C TYR A 12 -2.35 5.24 5.24
N VAL A 13 -1.30 5.02 6.03
CA VAL A 13 -1.04 3.69 6.59
C VAL A 13 -2.00 3.53 7.76
N PHE A 14 -2.79 2.46 7.72
CA PHE A 14 -3.80 2.17 8.74
C PHE A 14 -3.60 0.77 9.28
N GLU A 15 -3.52 0.66 10.60
CA GLU A 15 -3.49 -0.62 11.28
C GLU A 15 -4.88 -0.98 11.77
N THR A 16 -5.31 -2.20 11.45
CA THR A 16 -6.59 -2.72 11.91
C THR A 16 -6.44 -4.14 12.41
N ALA A 17 -7.07 -4.43 13.54
CA ALA A 17 -7.12 -5.77 14.08
C ALA A 17 -8.05 -6.64 13.23
N VAL A 18 -7.68 -7.89 13.02
CA VAL A 18 -8.56 -8.91 12.45
C VAL A 18 -9.55 -9.33 13.52
N SER A 19 -10.83 -9.02 13.32
CA SER A 19 -11.91 -9.47 14.20
C SER A 19 -12.20 -10.96 14.02
N GLU A 20 -12.82 -11.59 15.01
CA GLU A 20 -13.30 -12.98 14.94
C GLU A 20 -14.22 -13.24 13.74
N ASN A 21 -14.97 -12.22 13.31
CA ASN A 21 -15.96 -12.29 12.23
C ASN A 21 -15.41 -11.88 10.86
N SER A 22 -14.10 -11.64 10.76
CA SER A 22 -13.45 -11.25 9.52
C SER A 22 -13.53 -12.35 8.47
N LYS A 23 -13.75 -11.95 7.21
CA LYS A 23 -13.71 -12.86 6.06
C LYS A 23 -12.33 -13.46 5.80
N LEU A 24 -11.28 -12.91 6.43
CA LEU A 24 -9.90 -13.34 6.24
C LEU A 24 -9.49 -14.45 7.23
N VAL A 25 -10.20 -14.61 8.35
CA VAL A 25 -9.85 -15.59 9.39
C VAL A 25 -9.87 -17.01 8.84
N GLY A 26 -8.82 -17.78 9.13
CA GLY A 26 -8.70 -19.18 8.71
C GLY A 26 -8.21 -19.37 7.27
N ALA A 27 -8.06 -18.29 6.49
CA ALA A 27 -7.51 -18.31 5.14
C ALA A 27 -6.07 -17.80 5.12
N PRO A 28 -5.25 -18.18 4.12
CA PRO A 28 -3.99 -17.53 3.83
C PRO A 28 -4.17 -16.03 3.57
N LEU A 29 -3.25 -15.18 4.05
CA LEU A 29 -3.33 -13.73 3.88
C LEU A 29 -3.50 -13.28 2.42
N HIS A 30 -2.87 -13.98 1.46
CA HIS A 30 -2.97 -13.64 0.04
C HIS A 30 -4.38 -13.74 -0.54
N ASP A 31 -5.30 -14.48 0.09
CA ASP A 31 -6.69 -14.56 -0.35
C ASP A 31 -7.45 -13.24 -0.13
N GLY A 32 -6.96 -12.39 0.79
CA GLY A 32 -7.49 -11.04 1.01
C GLY A 32 -7.02 -10.00 -0.01
N PHE A 33 -5.99 -10.31 -0.83
CA PHE A 33 -5.38 -9.34 -1.73
C PHE A 33 -6.29 -8.91 -2.88
N PRO A 34 -7.04 -9.80 -3.56
CA PRO A 34 -7.97 -9.40 -4.60
C PRO A 34 -9.06 -8.44 -4.08
N LEU A 35 -9.56 -8.70 -2.86
CA LEU A 35 -10.54 -7.83 -2.22
C LEU A 35 -9.93 -6.46 -1.89
N ALA A 36 -8.71 -6.42 -1.35
CA ALA A 36 -8.02 -5.16 -1.11
C ALA A 36 -7.83 -4.37 -2.41
N GLU A 37 -7.44 -5.04 -3.49
CA GLU A 37 -7.25 -4.42 -4.81
C GLU A 37 -8.56 -3.88 -5.41
N GLU A 38 -9.69 -4.55 -5.20
CA GLU A 38 -11.02 -4.06 -5.61
C GLU A 38 -11.37 -2.72 -4.96
N HIS A 39 -10.93 -2.51 -3.72
CA HIS A 39 -11.13 -1.28 -2.95
C HIS A 39 -9.97 -0.28 -3.09
N ASP A 40 -9.04 -0.49 -4.02
CA ASP A 40 -7.82 0.31 -4.18
C ASP A 40 -6.93 0.38 -2.90
N VAL A 41 -7.03 -0.62 -2.02
CA VAL A 41 -6.23 -0.80 -0.80
C VAL A 41 -5.07 -1.77 -1.08
N VAL A 42 -4.00 -1.63 -0.30
CA VAL A 42 -2.88 -2.57 -0.28
C VAL A 42 -2.66 -3.09 1.12
N ILE A 43 -2.57 -4.41 1.27
CA ILE A 43 -2.12 -5.04 2.52
C ILE A 43 -0.59 -5.12 2.47
N THR A 44 0.08 -4.33 3.31
CA THR A 44 1.56 -4.24 3.37
C THR A 44 2.18 -5.20 4.36
N GLY A 45 1.40 -5.69 5.32
CA GLY A 45 1.92 -6.50 6.39
C GLY A 45 0.87 -7.16 7.25
N LEU A 46 1.35 -8.16 7.97
CA LEU A 46 0.65 -8.84 9.05
C LEU A 46 1.56 -8.76 10.27
N VAL A 47 1.03 -8.23 11.36
CA VAL A 47 1.71 -8.16 12.65
C VAL A 47 0.99 -9.13 13.59
N ARG A 48 1.75 -9.98 14.27
CA ARG A 48 1.23 -10.95 15.23
C ARG A 48 2.11 -10.92 16.47
N ASN A 49 1.49 -10.87 17.64
CA ASN A 49 2.21 -10.77 18.92
C ASN A 49 3.24 -9.62 18.95
N HIS A 50 2.88 -8.46 18.41
CA HIS A 50 3.74 -7.27 18.33
C HIS A 50 4.99 -7.43 17.43
N VAL A 51 5.05 -8.50 16.63
CA VAL A 51 6.13 -8.75 15.68
C VAL A 51 5.57 -8.71 14.27
N ARG A 52 6.17 -7.86 13.42
CA ARG A 52 5.85 -7.84 11.99
C ARG A 52 6.36 -9.11 11.34
N LEU A 53 5.46 -9.85 10.70
CA LEU A 53 5.82 -11.08 10.01
C LEU A 53 6.58 -10.76 8.71
N PRO A 54 7.56 -11.59 8.33
CA PRO A 54 8.39 -11.37 7.14
C PRO A 54 7.58 -11.50 5.83
N GLY A 55 8.17 -11.20 4.68
CA GLY A 55 7.47 -11.23 3.38
C GLY A 55 6.80 -12.56 2.98
N SER A 56 7.13 -13.67 3.66
CA SER A 56 6.41 -14.96 3.57
C SER A 56 5.04 -14.96 4.25
N ALA A 57 4.71 -13.91 5.03
CA ALA A 57 3.43 -13.72 5.71
C ALA A 57 2.21 -13.85 4.80
N ARG A 58 2.40 -13.68 3.48
CA ARG A 58 1.38 -13.94 2.46
C ARG A 58 0.79 -15.35 2.53
N ARG A 59 1.56 -16.34 2.97
CA ARG A 59 1.13 -17.74 3.12
C ARG A 59 0.65 -18.07 4.53
N GLU A 60 0.81 -17.15 5.47
CA GLU A 60 0.37 -17.35 6.83
C GLU A 60 -1.15 -17.36 6.88
N ILE A 61 -1.69 -18.28 7.68
CA ILE A 61 -3.10 -18.32 8.00
C ILE A 61 -3.40 -17.14 8.92
N VAL A 62 -4.33 -16.29 8.48
CA VAL A 62 -4.78 -15.14 9.25
C VAL A 62 -5.61 -15.62 10.43
N ARG A 63 -5.36 -15.02 11.60
CA ARG A 63 -6.00 -15.36 12.87
C ARG A 63 -6.66 -14.12 13.46
N GLU A 64 -7.67 -14.34 14.28
CA GLU A 64 -8.20 -13.30 15.16
C GLU A 64 -7.07 -12.67 15.98
N GLY A 65 -7.12 -11.34 16.13
CA GLY A 65 -6.13 -10.58 16.90
C GLY A 65 -4.84 -10.29 16.14
N ASP A 66 -4.68 -10.82 14.92
CA ASP A 66 -3.66 -10.31 14.00
C ASP A 66 -3.93 -8.84 13.68
N ILE A 67 -2.88 -8.09 13.38
CA ILE A 67 -3.00 -6.71 12.90
C ILE A 67 -2.61 -6.70 11.43
N LEU A 68 -3.51 -6.19 10.59
CA LEU A 68 -3.22 -5.89 9.20
C LEU A 68 -2.75 -4.46 9.07
N VAL A 69 -1.63 -4.30 8.38
CA VAL A 69 -1.13 -3.00 7.97
C VAL A 69 -1.67 -2.76 6.56
N LEU A 70 -2.50 -1.75 6.43
CA LEU A 70 -3.19 -1.35 5.21
C LEU A 70 -2.64 -0.03 4.72
N GLU A 71 -2.67 0.17 3.42
CA GLU A 71 -2.31 1.44 2.80
C GLU A 71 -3.32 1.79 1.71
N GLY A 72 -3.76 3.05 1.68
CA GLY A 72 -4.76 3.55 0.75
C GLY A 72 -5.30 4.93 1.15
N ALA A 73 -6.29 5.40 0.39
CA ALA A 73 -7.08 6.57 0.81
C ALA A 73 -7.95 6.19 2.03
N ALA A 74 -8.20 7.12 2.95
CA ALA A 74 -8.98 6.86 4.16
C ALA A 74 -10.36 6.23 3.84
N GLU A 75 -11.07 6.77 2.85
CA GLU A 75 -12.37 6.24 2.39
C GLU A 75 -12.26 4.81 1.83
N SER A 76 -11.21 4.53 1.04
CA SER A 76 -10.92 3.18 0.52
C SER A 76 -10.64 2.17 1.63
N ILE A 77 -9.86 2.58 2.63
CA ILE A 77 -9.53 1.75 3.79
C ILE A 77 -10.79 1.47 4.61
N GLU A 78 -11.62 2.48 4.87
CA GLU A 78 -12.88 2.33 5.59
C GLU A 78 -13.82 1.35 4.89
N GLN A 79 -13.98 1.48 3.56
CA GLN A 79 -14.77 0.55 2.75
C GLN A 79 -14.21 -0.89 2.78
N PHE A 80 -12.89 -1.04 2.68
CA PHE A 80 -12.24 -2.35 2.76
C PHE A 80 -12.41 -2.98 4.14
N VAL A 81 -12.18 -2.23 5.22
CA VAL A 81 -12.37 -2.67 6.61
C VAL A 81 -13.80 -3.17 6.84
N GLY A 82 -14.81 -2.43 6.36
CA GLY A 82 -16.21 -2.84 6.42
C GLY A 82 -16.49 -4.11 5.61
N THR A 83 -16.02 -4.18 4.37
CA THR A 83 -16.26 -5.34 3.48
C THR A 83 -15.55 -6.61 3.96
N ALA A 84 -14.32 -6.49 4.45
CA ALA A 84 -13.52 -7.59 5.01
C ALA A 84 -13.92 -7.95 6.46
N ARG A 85 -14.82 -7.16 7.07
CA ARG A 85 -15.27 -7.29 8.47
C ARG A 85 -14.09 -7.28 9.45
N LEU A 86 -13.14 -6.38 9.22
CA LEU A 86 -12.02 -6.18 10.14
C LEU A 86 -12.50 -5.41 11.38
N GLY A 87 -11.74 -5.47 12.45
CA GLY A 87 -12.02 -4.74 13.67
C GLY A 87 -11.89 -3.23 13.45
N SER A 88 -12.64 -2.44 14.20
CA SER A 88 -12.42 -0.99 14.27
C SER A 88 -11.01 -0.75 14.82
N GLY A 89 -10.07 -0.42 13.95
CA GLY A 89 -8.73 -0.01 14.34
C GLY A 89 -8.82 1.31 15.11
N ASP A 90 -7.92 1.49 16.07
CA ASP A 90 -7.76 2.78 16.76
C ASP A 90 -7.06 3.75 15.79
N PRO A 91 -7.76 4.77 15.27
CA PRO A 91 -7.16 5.72 14.33
C PRO A 91 -6.01 6.52 14.94
N ASP A 92 -5.85 6.55 16.27
CA ASP A 92 -4.77 7.28 16.95
C ASP A 92 -3.47 6.47 17.09
N LYS A 93 -3.46 5.15 16.80
CA LYS A 93 -2.23 4.32 16.76
C LYS A 93 -1.44 4.46 15.45
N GLN A 94 -1.53 5.63 14.82
CA GLN A 94 -1.23 5.85 13.41
C GLN A 94 0.25 5.81 12.98
N VAL A 95 1.25 5.68 13.87
CA VAL A 95 2.66 5.93 13.48
C VAL A 95 3.72 5.02 14.12
N GLU A 96 3.45 4.30 15.22
CA GLU A 96 4.55 3.98 16.16
C GLU A 96 5.22 2.59 16.07
N LEU A 97 4.88 1.70 15.12
CA LEU A 97 5.54 0.39 15.04
C LEU A 97 5.85 -0.10 13.63
N LEU A 98 6.72 0.63 12.92
CA LEU A 98 7.46 0.08 11.78
C LEU A 98 8.95 0.00 12.14
N GLY A 99 9.36 -1.16 12.64
CA GLY A 99 10.76 -1.57 12.54
C GLY A 99 11.15 -1.60 11.06
N GLY A 100 11.96 -0.61 10.65
CA GLY A 100 12.44 -0.36 9.29
C GLY A 100 11.99 1.02 8.79
N SER A 101 12.94 1.90 8.46
CA SER A 101 12.68 3.25 7.92
C SER A 101 11.91 3.16 6.61
N MET A 102 10.58 3.26 6.69
CA MET A 102 9.74 3.47 5.53
C MET A 102 9.90 4.92 5.10
N GLU A 103 10.13 5.13 3.82
CA GLU A 103 10.41 6.46 3.27
C GLU A 103 9.56 6.73 2.03
N ILE A 104 9.44 8.02 1.71
CA ILE A 104 8.86 8.49 0.47
C ILE A 104 10.01 8.96 -0.42
N ALA A 105 10.05 8.43 -1.65
CA ALA A 105 11.06 8.80 -2.64
C ALA A 105 10.42 9.28 -3.94
N GLU A 106 11.12 10.17 -4.64
CA GLU A 106 10.74 10.64 -5.96
C GLU A 106 11.62 10.01 -7.03
N ALA A 107 10.98 9.46 -8.05
CA ALA A 107 11.67 8.86 -9.18
C ALA A 107 11.18 9.49 -10.48
N VAL A 108 12.10 10.04 -11.27
CA VAL A 108 11.82 10.49 -12.64
C VAL A 108 11.88 9.28 -13.57
N VAL A 109 10.89 9.12 -14.43
CA VAL A 109 10.87 8.05 -15.44
C VAL A 109 11.67 8.47 -16.68
N PRO A 110 12.86 7.91 -16.93
CA PRO A 110 13.65 8.27 -18.11
C PRO A 110 13.02 7.72 -19.40
N VAL A 111 13.43 8.30 -20.53
CA VAL A 111 13.14 7.73 -21.85
C VAL A 111 13.77 6.33 -21.94
N GLY A 112 12.99 5.33 -22.38
CA GLY A 112 13.45 3.93 -22.47
C GLY A 112 13.35 3.14 -21.17
N ALA A 113 12.77 3.71 -20.10
CA ALA A 113 12.50 2.95 -18.87
C ALA A 113 11.64 1.71 -19.17
N ARG A 114 12.00 0.56 -18.59
CA ARG A 114 11.25 -0.72 -18.77
C ARG A 114 9.80 -0.67 -18.28
N ILE A 115 9.47 0.31 -17.45
CA ILE A 115 8.12 0.54 -16.91
C ILE A 115 7.29 1.49 -17.79
N ALA A 116 7.89 2.15 -18.78
CA ALA A 116 7.17 3.05 -19.67
C ALA A 116 6.10 2.30 -20.47
N GLY A 117 4.91 2.89 -20.56
CA GLY A 117 3.73 2.29 -21.19
C GLY A 117 3.06 1.18 -20.35
N ARG A 118 3.49 0.97 -19.10
CA ARG A 118 2.88 0.00 -18.18
C ARG A 118 2.29 0.73 -16.98
N SER A 119 1.28 0.13 -16.37
CA SER A 119 0.73 0.60 -15.09
C SER A 119 1.46 -0.04 -13.91
N ALA A 120 1.31 0.53 -12.71
CA ALA A 120 1.88 -0.05 -11.49
C ALA A 120 1.33 -1.45 -11.21
N THR A 121 0.08 -1.71 -11.58
CA THR A 121 -0.54 -3.04 -11.51
C THR A 121 0.10 -4.01 -12.51
N ASP A 122 0.36 -3.59 -13.76
CA ASP A 122 0.99 -4.44 -14.78
C ASP A 122 2.39 -4.93 -14.36
N ILE A 123 3.15 -4.05 -13.71
CA ILE A 123 4.49 -4.39 -13.19
C ILE A 123 4.44 -5.03 -11.80
N ARG A 124 3.24 -5.13 -11.21
CA ARG A 124 3.01 -5.64 -9.85
C ARG A 124 3.89 -4.92 -8.84
N LEU A 125 3.99 -3.59 -8.91
CA LEU A 125 4.97 -2.79 -8.16
C LEU A 125 4.92 -3.08 -6.65
N ALA A 126 3.74 -2.98 -6.06
CA ALA A 126 3.53 -3.30 -4.64
C ALA A 126 3.82 -4.77 -4.32
N TYR A 127 3.35 -5.70 -5.16
CA TYR A 127 3.48 -7.13 -4.90
C TYR A 127 4.91 -7.66 -5.06
N ARG A 128 5.65 -7.20 -6.08
CA ARG A 128 6.97 -7.72 -6.45
C ARG A 128 8.11 -6.95 -5.79
N HIS A 129 7.95 -5.63 -5.66
CA HIS A 129 9.02 -4.75 -5.20
C HIS A 129 8.80 -4.25 -3.77
N GLY A 130 7.60 -4.41 -3.20
CA GLY A 130 7.28 -3.85 -1.88
C GLY A 130 7.27 -2.32 -1.90
N VAL A 131 7.12 -1.73 -3.09
CA VAL A 131 7.10 -0.29 -3.32
C VAL A 131 5.72 0.10 -3.84
N MET A 132 5.18 1.20 -3.34
CA MET A 132 3.87 1.74 -3.67
C MET A 132 4.03 2.90 -4.62
N LEU A 133 3.06 3.08 -5.51
CA LEU A 133 2.94 4.30 -6.29
C LEU A 133 1.84 5.17 -5.69
N LEU A 134 2.25 6.23 -4.98
CA LEU A 134 1.34 7.16 -4.31
C LEU A 134 0.73 8.18 -5.30
N GLY A 135 1.47 8.52 -6.35
CA GLY A 135 1.06 9.54 -7.29
C GLY A 135 1.96 9.64 -8.50
N ILE A 136 1.41 10.21 -9.57
CA ILE A 136 2.17 10.58 -10.76
C ILE A 136 2.02 12.09 -10.95
N SER A 137 3.13 12.82 -11.05
CA SER A 137 3.14 14.17 -11.60
C SER A 137 3.54 14.13 -13.07
N ARG A 138 2.69 14.68 -13.93
CA ARG A 138 2.92 14.76 -15.38
C ARG A 138 2.66 16.17 -15.84
N ARG A 139 3.71 16.84 -16.35
CA ARG A 139 3.63 18.21 -16.90
C ARG A 139 2.94 19.19 -15.93
N GLY A 140 3.25 19.09 -14.63
CA GLY A 140 2.68 19.95 -13.59
C GLY A 140 1.27 19.57 -13.12
N ARG A 141 0.67 18.49 -13.63
CA ARG A 141 -0.59 17.93 -13.14
C ARG A 141 -0.34 16.68 -12.31
N SER A 142 -0.94 16.62 -11.13
CA SER A 142 -0.85 15.44 -10.24
C SER A 142 -2.04 14.51 -10.45
N PHE A 143 -1.76 13.21 -10.53
CA PHE A 143 -2.74 12.13 -10.66
C PHE A 143 -2.62 11.21 -9.45
N ARG A 144 -3.75 10.93 -8.79
CA ARG A 144 -3.84 10.08 -7.59
C ARG A 144 -4.93 9.02 -7.69
N GLU A 145 -6.09 9.38 -8.22
CA GLU A 145 -7.16 8.41 -8.47
C GLU A 145 -6.75 7.37 -9.51
N ARG A 146 -6.98 6.09 -9.19
CA ARG A 146 -6.67 4.96 -10.07
C ARG A 146 -5.24 5.01 -10.62
N VAL A 147 -4.30 5.66 -9.91
CA VAL A 147 -2.92 5.87 -10.38
C VAL A 147 -2.21 4.55 -10.64
N ARG A 148 -2.60 3.49 -9.91
CA ARG A 148 -2.09 2.13 -10.09
C ARG A 148 -2.40 1.55 -11.47
N LYS A 149 -3.51 1.99 -12.09
CA LYS A 149 -3.98 1.59 -13.43
C LYS A 149 -3.56 2.58 -14.52
N LEU A 150 -3.04 3.76 -14.14
CA LEU A 150 -2.57 4.76 -15.10
C LEU A 150 -1.27 4.28 -15.76
N GLN A 151 -1.16 4.46 -17.07
CA GLN A 151 0.10 4.16 -17.76
C GLN A 151 1.18 5.17 -17.38
N ILE A 152 2.31 4.64 -16.94
CA ILE A 152 3.51 5.40 -16.63
C ILE A 152 4.17 5.82 -17.95
N LEU A 153 4.50 7.10 -18.09
CA LEU A 153 5.12 7.66 -19.29
C LEU A 153 6.50 8.26 -18.99
N PRO A 154 7.40 8.34 -19.99
CA PRO A 154 8.65 9.09 -19.85
C PRO A 154 8.40 10.54 -19.45
N GLY A 155 9.20 11.04 -18.51
CA GLY A 155 9.07 12.37 -17.94
C GLY A 155 8.05 12.48 -16.80
N ASP A 156 7.36 11.39 -16.44
CA ASP A 156 6.60 11.34 -15.20
C ASP A 156 7.53 11.42 -13.99
N ILE A 157 7.05 12.08 -12.94
CA ILE A 157 7.64 11.99 -11.60
C ILE A 157 6.73 11.08 -10.78
N LEU A 158 7.27 9.96 -10.34
CA LEU A 158 6.58 8.99 -9.50
C LEU A 158 6.86 9.34 -8.04
N LEU A 159 5.80 9.42 -7.23
CA LEU A 159 5.93 9.43 -5.79
C LEU A 159 5.82 7.98 -5.29
N LEU A 160 6.89 7.47 -4.69
CA LEU A 160 7.02 6.09 -4.26
C LEU A 160 7.08 6.01 -2.74
N TYR A 161 6.50 4.97 -2.17
CA TYR A 161 6.60 4.67 -0.73
C TYR A 161 7.04 3.23 -0.52
N GLY A 162 7.99 3.01 0.37
CA GLY A 162 8.58 1.70 0.60
C GLY A 162 9.69 1.75 1.64
N ALA A 163 10.23 0.59 1.98
CA ALA A 163 11.43 0.54 2.81
C ALA A 163 12.61 1.14 2.04
N GLN A 164 13.50 1.86 2.74
CA GLN A 164 14.63 2.57 2.13
C GLN A 164 15.46 1.67 1.19
N ASP A 165 15.73 0.41 1.58
CA ASP A 165 16.47 -0.58 0.79
C ASP A 165 15.78 -0.99 -0.53
N ARG A 166 14.49 -0.68 -0.68
CA ARG A 166 13.68 -0.97 -1.87
C ARG A 166 13.53 0.22 -2.81
N LEU A 167 13.83 1.42 -2.32
CA LEU A 167 13.70 2.67 -3.07
C LEU A 167 15.01 3.09 -3.76
N GLU A 168 16.15 2.54 -3.32
CA GLU A 168 17.47 2.71 -3.94
C GLU A 168 17.69 1.89 -5.23
#